data_AF-A0A534TLJ6-F1
#
_entry.id   AF-A0A534TLJ6-F1
#
_cell.length_a   1.000
_cell.length_b   1.000
_cell.length_c   1.000
_cell.angle_alpha   90.00
_cell.angle_beta   90.00
_cell.angle_gamma   90.00
#
_symmetry.space_group_name_H-M   'P 1'
#
loop_
_entity.id
_entity.type
_entity.pdbx_description
1 polymer ?
#
loop_
_entity_poly.entity_id
_entity_poly.type
_entity_poly.pdbx_seq_one_letter_code
_entity_poly.pdbx_strand_id
1 'polypeptide(L)'
;MIGCRGSGGPDDLRMTGIVEADSRPRSTDIENESRHPPRRPSRPARECEQEAQAAQAATSASFTLTFSRLSLSSFFIGIACRAALDFTPSRGAGTGLHAAGASPCRRSFPNSRAGPPMASSSVAALIMAGGRSERMRAGGSSRHKSLRTVLGVPLIECNLRALLWFGFKQLYVAVSAQERALAAWIDAHGRPLAKSQFATLEALVETEQLGTIGAVASLPPWIDDVLIVNVDNLTSLDLGQLARYHREREAAATIATHDQPFPIPFGMLDLAGQRVVAYREKPKLSVPVSSGTYVFNRRAIDRVPAGRRFDVPALIDALLQADDTVAAYPHREPWIDVNDEAALVHAERLLVENADRWPGAIAAEPGRVQP
;
A
#
# COMPACT_ATOMS: atom_id res chain seq x y z
N MET A 1 -18.98 62.49 31.75
CA MET A 1 -19.48 62.69 30.38
C MET A 1 -19.49 61.35 29.66
N ILE A 2 -20.70 60.87 29.35
CA ILE A 2 -21.18 60.05 28.22
C ILE A 2 -20.16 59.17 27.46
N GLY A 3 -20.46 57.87 27.28
CA GLY A 3 -19.85 57.05 26.22
C GLY A 3 -20.05 55.53 26.28
N CYS A 4 -21.20 55.04 25.77
CA CYS A 4 -21.68 53.65 25.71
C CYS A 4 -20.99 52.66 24.72
N ARG A 5 -21.21 51.35 24.97
CA ARG A 5 -21.20 50.12 24.09
C ARG A 5 -19.82 49.56 23.68
N GLY A 6 -19.55 48.25 23.60
CA GLY A 6 -20.34 47.01 23.74
C GLY A 6 -19.87 45.95 22.69
N SER A 7 -19.84 44.66 23.09
CA SER A 7 -19.58 43.41 22.31
C SER A 7 -18.14 43.16 21.85
N GLY A 8 -17.55 41.95 21.85
CA GLY A 8 -17.94 40.56 22.11
C GLY A 8 -16.74 39.66 21.67
N GLY A 9 -16.44 38.57 22.39
CA GLY A 9 -15.25 37.70 22.22
C GLY A 9 -15.23 36.82 20.95
N PRO A 10 -14.52 35.66 20.91
CA PRO A 10 -13.76 35.00 21.98
C PRO A 10 -12.35 34.41 21.61
N ASP A 11 -11.60 34.15 22.68
CA ASP A 11 -10.78 32.97 23.03
C ASP A 11 -9.87 32.25 22.02
N ASP A 12 -8.57 32.28 22.33
CA ASP A 12 -7.57 31.29 21.89
C ASP A 12 -6.68 30.93 23.11
N LEU A 13 -7.07 29.89 23.85
CA LEU A 13 -6.38 29.42 25.07
C LEU A 13 -5.45 28.25 24.74
N ARG A 14 -4.16 28.58 24.66
CA ARG A 14 -3.03 27.64 24.73
C ARG A 14 -2.92 27.07 26.14
N MET A 15 -2.86 25.75 26.28
CA MET A 15 -2.58 25.08 27.56
C MET A 15 -1.16 24.51 27.56
N THR A 16 -0.25 25.25 28.18
CA THR A 16 1.00 24.75 28.78
C THR A 16 0.77 24.61 30.28
N GLY A 17 1.12 23.46 30.87
CA GLY A 17 1.01 23.22 32.31
C GLY A 17 2.12 22.33 32.82
N ILE A 18 3.21 22.97 33.26
CA ILE A 18 4.21 22.42 34.18
C ILE A 18 3.68 22.69 35.60
N VAL A 19 3.65 21.69 36.48
CA VAL A 19 3.75 21.92 37.93
C VAL A 19 4.59 20.80 38.55
N GLU A 20 5.70 21.24 39.14
CA GLU A 20 6.64 20.51 39.98
C GLU A 20 6.25 20.75 41.45
N ALA A 21 6.29 19.71 42.29
CA ALA A 21 6.32 19.87 43.75
C ALA A 21 6.92 18.61 44.40
N ASP A 22 8.14 18.74 44.92
CA ASP A 22 8.80 17.79 45.81
C ASP A 22 8.97 18.43 47.19
N SER A 23 8.56 17.71 48.25
CA SER A 23 8.98 17.95 49.63
C SER A 23 8.61 16.73 50.50
N ARG A 24 9.64 15.95 50.91
CA ARG A 24 9.58 14.81 51.87
C ARG A 24 9.58 15.30 53.34
N PRO A 25 9.68 14.46 54.40
CA PRO A 25 9.37 13.01 54.57
C PRO A 25 8.47 12.73 55.82
N ARG A 26 7.95 11.50 56.00
CA ARG A 26 7.70 10.92 57.33
C ARG A 26 7.65 9.39 57.29
N SER A 27 8.47 8.78 58.14
CA SER A 27 8.55 7.37 58.49
C SER A 27 7.42 6.94 59.42
N THR A 28 6.85 5.75 59.22
CA THR A 28 6.48 4.81 60.30
C THR A 28 6.21 3.43 59.69
N ASP A 29 6.81 2.42 60.29
CA ASP A 29 6.63 0.99 60.05
C ASP A 29 5.18 0.55 60.28
N ILE A 30 4.63 -0.23 59.34
CA ILE A 30 3.54 -1.18 59.60
C ILE A 30 3.81 -2.43 58.76
N GLU A 31 4.25 -3.50 59.41
CA GLU A 31 4.08 -4.88 58.92
C GLU A 31 2.59 -5.24 59.00
N ASN A 32 2.00 -5.74 57.90
CA ASN A 32 1.04 -6.84 57.97
C ASN A 32 0.85 -7.53 56.61
N GLU A 33 0.80 -8.85 56.68
CA GLU A 33 0.63 -9.82 55.59
C GLU A 33 -0.71 -9.67 54.85
N SER A 34 -0.73 -10.02 53.55
CA SER A 34 -1.44 -11.21 53.05
C SER A 34 -2.03 -11.10 51.61
N ARG A 35 -1.79 -12.17 50.84
CA ARG A 35 -2.58 -12.72 49.70
C ARG A 35 -2.46 -12.05 48.32
N HIS A 36 -1.51 -12.57 47.54
CA HIS A 36 -1.63 -12.65 46.07
C HIS A 36 -2.75 -13.63 45.65
N PRO A 37 -3.61 -13.30 44.67
CA PRO A 37 -4.46 -14.30 44.03
C PRO A 37 -3.63 -15.20 43.08
N PRO A 38 -4.00 -16.48 42.90
CA PRO A 38 -3.26 -17.37 42.01
C PRO A 38 -3.40 -16.93 40.55
N ARG A 39 -2.28 -16.96 39.81
CA ARG A 39 -2.26 -16.80 38.35
C ARG A 39 -3.13 -17.89 37.73
N ARG A 40 -4.12 -17.50 36.92
CA ARG A 40 -4.87 -18.44 36.07
C ARG A 40 -3.90 -19.13 35.09
N PRO A 41 -4.01 -20.44 34.85
CA PRO A 41 -3.22 -21.09 33.82
C PRO A 41 -3.59 -20.53 32.45
N SER A 42 -2.58 -20.21 31.64
CA SER A 42 -2.73 -19.83 30.24
C SER A 42 -3.27 -20.99 29.43
N ARG A 43 -4.35 -20.75 28.66
CA ARG A 43 -4.96 -21.72 27.74
C ARG A 43 -3.93 -22.18 26.70
N PRO A 44 -3.82 -23.48 26.37
CA PRO A 44 -2.91 -23.95 25.34
C PRO A 44 -3.36 -23.48 23.94
N ALA A 45 -2.40 -23.06 23.11
CA ALA A 45 -2.63 -22.44 21.79
C ALA A 45 -3.56 -23.25 20.85
N ARG A 46 -3.63 -24.57 21.01
CA ARG A 46 -4.48 -25.45 20.20
C ARG A 46 -5.98 -25.28 20.43
N GLU A 47 -6.41 -24.86 21.62
CA GLU A 47 -7.84 -24.61 21.89
C GLU A 47 -8.30 -23.28 21.26
N CYS A 48 -7.41 -22.30 21.15
CA CYS A 48 -7.70 -21.00 20.54
C CYS A 48 -7.81 -21.12 19.00
N GLU A 49 -7.01 -21.99 18.38
CA GLU A 49 -7.12 -22.31 16.95
C GLU A 49 -8.40 -23.07 16.60
N GLN A 50 -8.88 -23.96 17.46
CA GLN A 50 -10.15 -24.69 17.25
C GLN A 50 -11.38 -23.79 17.41
N GLU A 51 -11.39 -22.85 18.38
CA GLU A 51 -12.47 -21.87 18.52
C GLU A 51 -12.51 -20.88 17.33
N ALA A 52 -11.35 -20.48 16.79
CA ALA A 52 -11.26 -19.64 15.59
C ALA A 52 -11.76 -20.35 14.32
N GLN A 53 -11.45 -21.66 14.16
CA GLN A 53 -11.94 -22.47 13.05
C GLN A 53 -13.46 -22.75 13.14
N ALA A 54 -14.00 -22.93 14.35
CA ALA A 54 -15.43 -23.09 14.56
C ALA A 54 -16.21 -21.80 14.21
N ALA A 55 -15.67 -20.62 14.52
CA ALA A 55 -16.27 -19.33 14.15
C ALA A 55 -16.30 -19.10 12.63
N GLN A 56 -15.26 -19.54 11.90
CA GLN A 56 -15.23 -19.47 10.43
C GLN A 56 -16.20 -20.46 9.76
N ALA A 57 -16.39 -21.65 10.33
CA ALA A 57 -17.37 -22.62 9.84
C ALA A 57 -18.82 -22.14 10.01
N ALA A 58 -19.14 -21.50 11.14
CA ALA A 58 -20.48 -20.95 11.41
C ALA A 58 -20.85 -19.79 10.46
N THR A 59 -19.86 -18.99 10.03
CA THR A 59 -20.07 -17.87 9.09
C THR A 59 -20.34 -18.36 7.66
N SER A 60 -19.85 -19.56 7.33
CA SER A 60 -20.01 -20.18 6.00
C SER A 60 -21.37 -20.88 5.82
N ALA A 61 -22.01 -21.29 6.91
CA ALA A 61 -23.29 -22.01 6.89
C ALA A 61 -24.52 -21.09 6.72
N SER A 62 -24.41 -19.80 7.05
CA SER A 62 -25.53 -18.84 6.90
C SER A 62 -25.69 -18.24 5.50
N PHE A 63 -24.73 -18.44 4.60
CA PHE A 63 -24.78 -17.86 3.23
C PHE A 63 -25.36 -18.80 2.17
N THR A 64 -25.59 -20.09 2.49
CA THR A 64 -26.01 -21.12 1.51
C THR A 64 -27.53 -21.36 1.49
N LEU A 65 -28.33 -20.47 2.08
CA LEU A 65 -29.79 -20.66 2.20
C LEU A 65 -30.60 -19.44 1.75
N THR A 66 -30.20 -18.76 0.68
CA THR A 66 -31.12 -17.82 -0.03
C THR A 66 -30.73 -17.61 -1.49
N PHE A 67 -30.68 -18.64 -2.33
CA PHE A 67 -30.88 -18.46 -3.79
C PHE A 67 -31.36 -19.78 -4.40
N SER A 68 -32.66 -19.99 -4.35
CA SER A 68 -33.36 -20.95 -5.20
C SER A 68 -34.67 -20.30 -5.60
N ARG A 69 -34.97 -20.41 -6.90
CA ARG A 69 -36.15 -19.91 -7.64
C ARG A 69 -35.98 -18.51 -8.26
N LEU A 70 -35.61 -18.49 -9.54
CA LEU A 70 -36.56 -18.18 -10.62
C LEU A 70 -35.99 -18.60 -11.99
N SER A 71 -36.90 -19.10 -12.80
CA SER A 71 -36.73 -19.93 -13.99
C SER A 71 -36.82 -19.08 -15.28
N LEU A 72 -36.18 -19.61 -16.33
CA LEU A 72 -36.38 -19.45 -17.79
C LEU A 72 -37.50 -18.50 -18.26
N SER A 73 -37.30 -17.68 -19.31
CA SER A 73 -37.48 -18.12 -20.70
C SER A 73 -36.92 -17.12 -21.73
N SER A 74 -36.37 -17.68 -22.81
CA SER A 74 -35.88 -17.05 -24.04
C SER A 74 -36.99 -16.41 -24.89
N PHE A 75 -36.68 -15.35 -25.65
CA PHE A 75 -37.21 -15.14 -27.02
C PHE A 75 -36.28 -14.22 -27.83
N PHE A 76 -35.77 -14.75 -28.95
CA PHE A 76 -35.02 -14.07 -30.00
C PHE A 76 -35.98 -13.54 -31.09
N ILE A 77 -35.43 -12.79 -32.06
CA ILE A 77 -36.00 -12.14 -33.28
C ILE A 77 -36.04 -10.62 -33.10
N GLY A 78 -35.44 -9.74 -33.91
CA GLY A 78 -34.83 -9.86 -35.23
C GLY A 78 -35.08 -8.56 -36.03
N ILE A 79 -34.02 -7.75 -36.19
CA ILE A 79 -33.65 -6.82 -37.28
C ILE A 79 -34.72 -6.42 -38.33
N ALA A 80 -34.94 -5.10 -38.54
CA ALA A 80 -34.58 -4.36 -39.79
C ALA A 80 -35.40 -3.07 -40.07
N CYS A 81 -34.67 -2.00 -40.46
CA CYS A 81 -34.98 -1.01 -41.51
C CYS A 81 -36.22 -0.09 -41.36
N ARG A 82 -36.30 1.17 -41.84
CA ARG A 82 -35.49 2.15 -42.60
C ARG A 82 -36.47 3.36 -42.69
N ALA A 83 -36.07 4.62 -42.52
CA ALA A 83 -35.75 5.50 -43.65
C ALA A 83 -35.45 6.91 -43.14
N ALA A 84 -34.40 7.49 -43.69
CA ALA A 84 -34.15 8.93 -43.74
C ALA A 84 -35.16 9.59 -44.70
N LEU A 85 -35.47 10.86 -44.47
CA LEU A 85 -35.55 11.88 -45.51
C LEU A 85 -35.42 13.29 -44.88
N ASP A 86 -34.52 14.06 -45.48
CA ASP A 86 -34.13 15.43 -45.16
C ASP A 86 -35.25 16.45 -45.38
N PHE A 87 -35.30 17.51 -44.55
CA PHE A 87 -35.68 18.84 -45.03
C PHE A 87 -35.21 19.96 -44.05
N THR A 88 -34.25 20.74 -44.50
CA THR A 88 -34.01 22.15 -44.10
C THR A 88 -34.40 23.02 -45.31
N PRO A 89 -34.64 24.35 -45.24
CA PRO A 89 -34.11 25.33 -44.26
C PRO A 89 -35.06 26.50 -43.89
N SER A 90 -34.65 27.37 -42.95
CA SER A 90 -34.51 28.82 -43.19
C SER A 90 -34.25 29.62 -41.90
N ARG A 91 -33.56 30.75 -42.09
CA ARG A 91 -33.08 31.72 -41.10
C ARG A 91 -34.21 32.55 -40.51
N GLY A 92 -34.08 32.92 -39.23
CA GLY A 92 -34.84 34.00 -38.60
C GLY A 92 -34.05 34.59 -37.43
N ALA A 93 -33.70 35.87 -37.54
CA ALA A 93 -33.00 36.66 -36.53
C ALA A 93 -33.92 37.05 -35.36
N GLY A 94 -33.34 37.32 -34.18
CA GLY A 94 -34.02 38.14 -33.18
C GLY A 94 -33.66 37.88 -31.72
N THR A 95 -32.93 38.85 -31.16
CA THR A 95 -33.00 39.35 -29.77
C THR A 95 -32.53 38.45 -28.63
N GLY A 96 -31.46 38.91 -27.98
CA GLY A 96 -30.89 38.28 -26.80
C GLY A 96 -31.63 38.57 -25.49
N LEU A 97 -31.20 37.85 -24.45
CA LEU A 97 -31.10 38.38 -23.10
C LEU A 97 -30.04 37.58 -22.34
N HIS A 98 -29.27 38.30 -21.53
CA HIS A 98 -28.17 37.81 -20.71
C HIS A 98 -28.60 36.76 -19.67
N ALA A 99 -27.78 35.72 -19.51
CA ALA A 99 -27.66 34.99 -18.24
C ALA A 99 -26.19 34.59 -18.03
N ALA A 100 -25.65 35.01 -16.89
CA ALA A 100 -24.24 34.90 -16.51
C ALA A 100 -23.78 33.44 -16.39
N GLY A 101 -22.87 33.04 -17.28
CA GLY A 101 -22.13 31.78 -17.19
C GLY A 101 -20.91 31.97 -16.28
N ALA A 102 -20.96 31.34 -15.11
CA ALA A 102 -19.79 31.18 -14.24
C ALA A 102 -18.67 30.48 -15.02
N SER A 103 -17.53 31.15 -15.12
CA SER A 103 -16.31 30.61 -15.73
C SER A 103 -15.79 29.44 -14.88
N PRO A 104 -15.52 28.25 -15.45
CA PRO A 104 -14.76 27.26 -14.72
C PRO A 104 -13.31 27.75 -14.64
N CYS A 105 -12.90 28.07 -13.41
CA CYS A 105 -11.54 28.36 -13.03
C CYS A 105 -10.61 27.25 -13.56
N ARG A 106 -9.91 27.52 -14.67
CA ARG A 106 -8.77 26.71 -15.11
C ARG A 106 -7.73 26.79 -14.01
N ARG A 107 -7.67 25.76 -13.16
CA ARG A 107 -6.48 25.51 -12.36
C ARG A 107 -5.37 25.11 -13.34
N SER A 108 -4.54 26.09 -13.69
CA SER A 108 -3.24 25.85 -14.30
C SER A 108 -2.41 25.04 -13.32
N PHE A 109 -2.24 23.74 -13.61
CA PHE A 109 -1.19 22.96 -12.98
C PHE A 109 0.16 23.48 -13.49
N PRO A 110 1.14 23.75 -12.61
CA PRO A 110 2.48 24.05 -13.07
C PRO A 110 3.02 22.80 -13.79
N ASN A 111 3.35 22.99 -15.05
CA ASN A 111 3.99 22.01 -15.91
C ASN A 111 5.44 21.82 -15.43
N SER A 112 5.67 20.96 -14.43
CA SER A 112 7.01 20.57 -14.01
C SER A 112 7.41 19.24 -14.66
N ARG A 113 7.59 19.26 -15.99
CA ARG A 113 8.36 18.23 -16.71
C ARG A 113 9.86 18.56 -16.62
N ALA A 114 10.40 18.45 -15.42
CA ALA A 114 11.84 18.35 -15.23
C ALA A 114 12.10 16.99 -14.59
N GLY A 115 12.77 16.10 -15.32
CA GLY A 115 13.30 14.86 -14.74
C GLY A 115 14.21 15.22 -13.56
N PRO A 116 14.29 14.37 -12.52
CA PRO A 116 15.03 14.71 -11.31
C PRO A 116 16.52 14.95 -11.65
N PRO A 117 17.14 16.00 -11.08
CA PRO A 117 18.56 16.26 -11.27
C PRO A 117 19.38 15.13 -10.65
N MET A 118 20.25 14.52 -11.46
CA MET A 118 21.17 13.48 -11.02
C MET A 118 22.26 14.07 -10.11
N ALA A 119 22.26 13.65 -8.84
CA ALA A 119 23.41 13.74 -7.95
C ALA A 119 23.72 12.34 -7.38
N SER A 120 24.97 11.93 -7.53
CA SER A 120 25.51 10.59 -7.30
C SER A 120 25.55 10.20 -5.83
N SER A 121 24.56 9.42 -5.41
CA SER A 121 24.73 8.06 -4.88
C SER A 121 23.42 7.34 -5.16
N SER A 122 23.41 6.44 -6.14
CA SER A 122 22.18 5.87 -6.68
C SER A 122 21.62 4.84 -5.69
N VAL A 123 20.47 5.14 -5.10
CA VAL A 123 19.67 4.16 -4.34
C VAL A 123 19.43 2.96 -5.26
N ALA A 124 19.80 1.75 -4.82
CA ALA A 124 19.48 0.53 -5.54
C ALA A 124 17.99 0.20 -5.40
N ALA A 125 17.44 -0.62 -6.28
CA ALA A 125 16.09 -1.15 -6.11
C ALA A 125 16.10 -2.67 -6.04
N LEU A 126 15.30 -3.23 -5.14
CA LEU A 126 15.13 -4.66 -4.94
C LEU A 126 13.65 -5.03 -5.06
N ILE A 127 13.33 -5.91 -6.01
CA ILE A 127 12.01 -6.53 -6.12
C ILE A 127 12.03 -7.85 -5.32
N MET A 128 11.18 -7.97 -4.30
CA MET A 128 11.03 -9.21 -3.53
C MET A 128 10.08 -10.18 -4.26
N ALA A 129 10.63 -11.23 -4.87
CA ALA A 129 9.87 -12.20 -5.66
C ALA A 129 10.13 -13.68 -5.26
N GLY A 130 10.72 -13.95 -4.09
CA GLY A 130 11.06 -15.31 -3.62
C GLY A 130 9.93 -16.12 -2.97
N GLY A 131 8.74 -15.54 -2.75
CA GLY A 131 7.65 -16.19 -2.00
C GLY A 131 6.91 -17.30 -2.77
N ARG A 132 6.51 -18.38 -2.08
CA ARG A 132 5.90 -19.61 -2.66
C ARG A 132 4.54 -19.48 -3.36
N SER A 133 3.93 -18.30 -3.41
CA SER A 133 2.65 -18.07 -4.12
C SER A 133 1.50 -18.99 -3.64
N GLU A 134 1.51 -19.44 -2.38
CA GLU A 134 0.62 -20.52 -1.89
C GLU A 134 -0.86 -20.18 -2.02
N ARG A 135 -1.25 -18.93 -1.70
CA ARG A 135 -2.64 -18.44 -1.82
C ARG A 135 -3.13 -18.40 -3.28
N MET A 136 -2.29 -18.00 -4.22
CA MET A 136 -2.64 -18.04 -5.65
C MET A 136 -2.67 -19.46 -6.21
N ARG A 137 -1.80 -20.35 -5.73
CA ARG A 137 -1.75 -21.76 -6.15
C ARG A 137 -2.99 -22.54 -5.72
N ALA A 138 -3.61 -22.16 -4.59
CA ALA A 138 -4.88 -22.73 -4.15
C ALA A 138 -6.04 -22.52 -5.15
N GLY A 139 -5.96 -21.50 -6.01
CA GLY A 139 -6.90 -21.27 -7.12
C GLY A 139 -6.66 -22.13 -8.36
N GLY A 140 -5.78 -23.13 -8.30
CA GLY A 140 -5.51 -24.07 -9.41
C GLY A 140 -4.45 -23.60 -10.42
N SER A 141 -3.70 -22.54 -10.11
CA SER A 141 -2.65 -22.05 -11.01
C SER A 141 -1.28 -22.65 -10.73
N SER A 142 -0.62 -23.13 -11.79
CA SER A 142 0.76 -23.60 -11.77
C SER A 142 1.80 -22.47 -11.91
N ARG A 143 1.38 -21.29 -12.39
CA ARG A 143 2.27 -20.17 -12.72
C ARG A 143 2.64 -19.38 -11.45
N HIS A 144 3.93 -19.06 -11.30
CA HIS A 144 4.42 -18.24 -10.18
C HIS A 144 3.72 -16.87 -10.13
N LYS A 145 3.43 -16.35 -8.93
CA LYS A 145 2.68 -15.09 -8.75
C LYS A 145 3.27 -13.94 -9.55
N SER A 146 4.60 -13.81 -9.55
CA SER A 146 5.33 -12.74 -10.24
C SER A 146 5.08 -12.69 -11.74
N LEU A 147 4.75 -13.85 -12.34
CA LEU A 147 4.51 -13.98 -13.78
C LEU A 147 3.02 -13.90 -14.14
N ARG A 148 2.14 -13.71 -13.15
CA ARG A 148 0.73 -13.41 -13.41
C ARG A 148 0.63 -12.03 -14.04
N THR A 149 -0.34 -11.88 -14.92
CA THR A 149 -0.45 -10.72 -15.78
C THR A 149 -1.62 -9.85 -15.37
N VAL A 150 -1.40 -8.54 -15.29
CA VAL A 150 -2.44 -7.51 -15.15
C VAL A 150 -2.43 -6.74 -16.47
N LEU A 151 -3.58 -6.66 -17.16
CA LEU A 151 -3.67 -6.03 -18.49
C LEU A 151 -2.65 -6.62 -19.50
N GLY A 152 -2.38 -7.93 -19.40
CA GLY A 152 -1.42 -8.63 -20.26
C GLY A 152 0.06 -8.46 -19.89
N VAL A 153 0.40 -7.64 -18.88
CA VAL A 153 1.78 -7.40 -18.45
C VAL A 153 2.08 -8.16 -17.15
N PRO A 154 3.18 -8.93 -17.06
CA PRO A 154 3.55 -9.62 -15.82
C PRO A 154 3.76 -8.67 -14.64
N LEU A 155 3.34 -9.05 -13.43
CA LEU A 155 3.50 -8.23 -12.22
C LEU A 155 4.96 -7.79 -11.97
N ILE A 156 5.92 -8.69 -12.20
CA ILE A 156 7.35 -8.34 -12.11
C ILE A 156 7.75 -7.30 -13.17
N GLU A 157 7.16 -7.35 -14.36
CA GLU A 157 7.43 -6.37 -15.39
C GLU A 157 6.83 -5.00 -15.03
N CYS A 158 5.62 -4.97 -14.45
CA CYS A 158 5.01 -3.75 -13.95
C CYS A 158 5.93 -3.04 -12.95
N ASN A 159 6.43 -3.78 -11.96
CA ASN A 159 7.37 -3.27 -10.97
C ASN A 159 8.70 -2.82 -11.59
N LEU A 160 9.26 -3.64 -12.49
CA LEU A 160 10.51 -3.31 -13.18
C LEU A 160 10.38 -2.03 -14.02
N ARG A 161 9.29 -1.86 -14.75
CA ARG A 161 8.99 -0.65 -15.53
C ARG A 161 8.81 0.57 -14.64
N ALA A 162 8.14 0.43 -13.50
CA ALA A 162 7.97 1.52 -12.53
C ALA A 162 9.33 2.00 -11.98
N LEU A 163 10.20 1.08 -11.58
CA LEU A 163 11.56 1.39 -11.11
C LEU A 163 12.37 2.10 -12.19
N LEU A 164 12.36 1.58 -13.41
CA LEU A 164 13.06 2.20 -14.54
C LEU A 164 12.53 3.61 -14.85
N TRP A 165 11.21 3.79 -14.80
CA TRP A 165 10.55 5.08 -15.02
C TRP A 165 11.01 6.14 -14.03
N PHE A 166 11.14 5.79 -12.75
CA PHE A 166 11.66 6.70 -11.71
C PHE A 166 13.19 6.81 -11.69
N GLY A 167 13.88 6.21 -12.68
CA GLY A 167 15.31 6.42 -12.91
C GLY A 167 16.24 5.50 -12.13
N PHE A 168 15.73 4.44 -11.49
CA PHE A 168 16.58 3.45 -10.82
C PHE A 168 17.45 2.70 -11.84
N LYS A 169 18.76 2.65 -11.60
CA LYS A 169 19.75 2.06 -12.52
C LYS A 169 20.39 0.77 -12.03
N GLN A 170 20.42 0.53 -10.72
CA GLN A 170 20.93 -0.70 -10.13
C GLN A 170 19.75 -1.48 -9.56
N LEU A 171 19.35 -2.54 -10.25
CA LEU A 171 18.13 -3.29 -9.94
C LEU A 171 18.49 -4.73 -9.55
N TYR A 172 17.79 -5.24 -8.55
CA TYR A 172 17.92 -6.57 -8.04
C TYR A 172 16.53 -7.23 -7.96
N VAL A 173 16.48 -8.54 -8.15
CA VAL A 173 15.27 -9.35 -7.95
C VAL A 173 15.62 -10.53 -7.06
N ALA A 174 14.99 -10.62 -5.90
CA ALA A 174 15.07 -11.82 -5.07
C ALA A 174 14.19 -12.92 -5.67
N VAL A 175 14.78 -14.08 -5.99
CA VAL A 175 14.10 -15.19 -6.67
C VAL A 175 14.45 -16.51 -6.01
N SER A 176 13.44 -17.36 -5.78
CA SER A 176 13.68 -18.70 -5.29
C SER A 176 14.40 -19.56 -6.34
N ALA A 177 15.41 -20.32 -5.93
CA ALA A 177 16.10 -21.30 -6.78
C ALA A 177 15.16 -22.36 -7.39
N GLN A 178 13.98 -22.56 -6.79
CA GLN A 178 12.96 -23.50 -7.26
C GLN A 178 12.12 -22.93 -8.41
N GLU A 179 12.11 -21.60 -8.60
CA GLU A 179 11.23 -20.91 -9.55
C GLU A 179 11.95 -20.65 -10.89
N ARG A 180 12.26 -21.75 -11.60
CA ARG A 180 12.99 -21.72 -12.89
C ARG A 180 12.35 -20.82 -13.95
N ALA A 181 11.02 -20.75 -13.98
CA ALA A 181 10.31 -19.91 -14.94
C ALA A 181 10.57 -18.42 -14.70
N LEU A 182 10.68 -18.00 -13.43
CA LEU A 182 10.99 -16.62 -13.08
C LEU A 182 12.45 -16.29 -13.41
N ALA A 183 13.39 -17.18 -13.11
CA ALA A 183 14.79 -17.03 -13.52
C ALA A 183 14.93 -16.90 -15.05
N ALA A 184 14.27 -17.78 -15.81
CA ALA A 184 14.26 -17.72 -17.27
C ALA A 184 13.67 -16.39 -17.79
N TRP A 185 12.60 -15.88 -17.16
CA TRP A 185 12.05 -14.57 -17.51
C TRP A 185 13.01 -13.42 -17.22
N ILE A 186 13.72 -13.46 -16.08
CA ILE A 186 14.73 -12.44 -15.73
C ILE A 186 15.82 -12.39 -16.81
N ASP A 187 16.35 -13.55 -17.23
CA ASP A 187 17.43 -13.60 -18.20
C ASP A 187 16.96 -13.24 -19.62
N ALA A 188 15.82 -13.77 -20.06
CA ALA A 188 15.33 -13.60 -21.43
C ALA A 188 14.66 -12.24 -21.68
N HIS A 189 14.10 -11.59 -20.65
CA HIS A 189 13.31 -10.37 -20.81
C HIS A 189 13.67 -9.27 -19.82
N GLY A 190 13.78 -9.58 -18.53
CA GLY A 190 14.09 -8.59 -17.50
C GLY A 190 15.41 -7.85 -17.72
N ARG A 191 16.50 -8.59 -17.98
CA ARG A 191 17.83 -8.02 -18.24
C ARG A 191 17.87 -7.21 -19.54
N PRO A 192 17.34 -7.71 -20.70
CA PRO A 192 17.19 -6.88 -21.90
C PRO A 192 16.40 -5.58 -21.66
N LEU A 193 15.30 -5.64 -20.91
CA LEU A 193 14.48 -4.47 -20.60
C LEU A 193 15.25 -3.44 -19.76
N ALA A 194 15.94 -3.86 -18.70
CA ALA A 194 16.77 -2.97 -17.89
C ALA A 194 17.91 -2.35 -18.72
N LYS A 195 18.60 -3.17 -19.52
CA LYS A 195 19.68 -2.72 -20.40
C LYS A 195 19.22 -1.69 -21.42
N SER A 196 18.00 -1.83 -21.95
CA SER A 196 17.42 -0.87 -22.90
C SER A 196 17.30 0.56 -22.33
N GLN A 197 17.31 0.70 -21.01
CA GLN A 197 17.23 1.96 -20.28
C GLN A 197 18.50 2.30 -19.49
N PHE A 198 19.64 1.71 -19.90
CA PHE A 198 20.96 1.92 -19.27
C PHE A 198 20.98 1.54 -17.78
N ALA A 199 20.21 0.51 -17.39
CA ALA A 199 20.20 -0.07 -16.05
C ALA A 199 20.73 -1.51 -16.05
N THR A 200 21.15 -1.98 -14.89
CA THR A 200 21.48 -3.39 -14.63
C THR A 200 20.36 -4.07 -13.86
N LEU A 201 20.15 -5.37 -14.12
CA LEU A 201 19.24 -6.22 -13.36
C LEU A 201 19.98 -7.48 -12.95
N GLU A 202 20.05 -7.75 -11.65
CA GLU A 202 20.69 -8.92 -11.07
C GLU A 202 19.70 -9.77 -10.25
N ALA A 203 19.91 -11.08 -10.24
CA ALA A 203 19.08 -12.01 -9.48
C ALA A 203 19.79 -12.36 -8.16
N LEU A 204 19.12 -12.14 -7.03
CA LEU A 204 19.53 -12.65 -5.72
C LEU A 204 18.82 -13.99 -5.52
N VAL A 205 19.55 -15.09 -5.71
CA VAL A 205 18.97 -16.43 -5.68
C VAL A 205 18.86 -16.93 -4.24
N GLU A 206 17.63 -17.18 -3.81
CA GLU A 206 17.28 -17.74 -2.51
C GLU A 206 17.18 -19.26 -2.61
N THR A 207 18.09 -20.00 -1.94
CA THR A 207 18.02 -21.47 -1.85
C THR A 207 16.94 -21.94 -0.89
N GLU A 208 16.64 -21.13 0.13
CA GLU A 208 15.59 -21.33 1.12
C GLU A 208 14.77 -20.05 1.26
N GLN A 209 13.60 -20.11 1.92
CA GLN A 209 12.79 -18.91 2.14
C GLN A 209 13.44 -17.99 3.17
N LEU A 210 13.95 -16.83 2.75
CA LEU A 210 14.58 -15.87 3.64
C LEU A 210 13.59 -14.87 4.25
N GLY A 211 12.28 -15.11 4.11
CA GLY A 211 11.23 -14.25 4.67
C GLY A 211 10.90 -13.06 3.77
N THR A 212 10.27 -12.04 4.34
CA THR A 212 9.82 -10.84 3.61
C THR A 212 10.95 -9.87 3.30
N ILE A 213 12.11 -10.00 3.95
CA ILE A 213 13.25 -9.11 3.67
C ILE A 213 14.63 -9.79 3.67
N GLY A 214 14.76 -11.05 4.08
CA GLY A 214 16.08 -11.67 4.27
C GLY A 214 17.01 -11.65 3.05
N ALA A 215 16.47 -11.63 1.83
CA ALA A 215 17.28 -11.51 0.61
C ALA A 215 18.07 -10.19 0.52
N VAL A 216 17.67 -9.14 1.25
CA VAL A 216 18.38 -7.85 1.28
C VAL A 216 19.81 -7.99 1.81
N ALA A 217 20.06 -8.97 2.68
CA ALA A 217 21.38 -9.24 3.24
C ALA A 217 22.40 -9.72 2.18
N SER A 218 21.92 -10.19 1.03
CA SER A 218 22.76 -10.62 -0.10
C SER A 218 23.15 -9.48 -1.03
N LEU A 219 22.70 -8.24 -0.76
CA LEU A 219 23.09 -7.09 -1.57
C LEU A 219 24.58 -6.79 -1.40
N PRO A 220 25.25 -6.33 -2.47
CA PRO A 220 26.66 -5.99 -2.38
C PRO A 220 26.95 -4.94 -1.30
N PRO A 221 28.12 -5.00 -0.62
CA PRO A 221 28.41 -4.15 0.54
C PRO A 221 28.54 -2.65 0.20
N TRP A 222 28.71 -2.29 -1.07
CA TRP A 222 28.79 -0.90 -1.54
C TRP A 222 27.42 -0.25 -1.81
N ILE A 223 26.31 -0.97 -1.60
CA ILE A 223 24.97 -0.40 -1.71
C ILE A 223 24.64 0.34 -0.41
N ASP A 224 24.61 1.67 -0.42
CA ASP A 224 24.29 2.45 0.78
C ASP A 224 22.80 2.40 1.12
N ASP A 225 21.95 2.63 0.12
CA ASP A 225 20.49 2.65 0.27
C ASP A 225 19.85 1.72 -0.76
N VAL A 226 18.77 1.05 -0.35
CA VAL A 226 17.95 0.21 -1.22
C VAL A 226 16.47 0.51 -1.04
N LEU A 227 15.79 0.80 -2.15
CA LEU A 227 14.34 0.79 -2.26
C LEU A 227 13.87 -0.66 -2.45
N ILE A 228 12.97 -1.13 -1.59
CA ILE A 228 12.40 -2.48 -1.69
C ILE A 228 10.92 -2.38 -2.05
N VAL A 229 10.50 -3.16 -3.05
CA VAL A 229 9.10 -3.36 -3.43
C VAL A 229 8.77 -4.86 -3.43
N ASN A 230 7.60 -5.23 -2.94
CA ASN A 230 7.09 -6.58 -3.13
C ASN A 230 6.55 -6.74 -4.56
N VAL A 231 6.78 -7.90 -5.19
CA VAL A 231 6.39 -8.11 -6.61
C VAL A 231 4.88 -8.09 -6.86
N ASP A 232 4.08 -8.41 -5.84
CA ASP A 232 2.61 -8.36 -5.86
C ASP A 232 2.06 -6.98 -5.55
N ASN A 233 2.91 -6.04 -5.13
CA ASN A 233 2.55 -4.67 -4.89
C ASN A 233 2.51 -3.89 -6.21
N LEU A 234 1.35 -3.36 -6.57
CA LEU A 234 1.21 -2.39 -7.65
C LEU A 234 0.86 -1.04 -7.04
N THR A 235 1.71 -0.03 -7.31
CA THR A 235 1.44 1.34 -6.90
C THR A 235 1.85 2.39 -7.93
N SER A 236 1.17 3.53 -7.91
CA SER A 236 1.54 4.76 -8.62
C SER A 236 2.40 5.72 -7.78
N LEU A 237 2.82 5.29 -6.58
CA LEU A 237 3.72 6.01 -5.71
C LEU A 237 4.98 6.49 -6.44
N ASP A 238 5.35 7.76 -6.27
CA ASP A 238 6.64 8.28 -6.74
C ASP A 238 7.78 7.68 -5.90
N LEU A 239 8.37 6.61 -6.43
CA LEU A 239 9.45 5.87 -5.79
C LEU A 239 10.74 6.71 -5.68
N GLY A 240 10.94 7.67 -6.58
CA GLY A 240 12.06 8.60 -6.53
C GLY A 240 11.90 9.65 -5.43
N GLN A 241 10.67 10.12 -5.18
CA GLN A 241 10.36 10.99 -4.05
C GLN A 241 10.53 10.26 -2.72
N LEU A 242 10.07 9.01 -2.62
CA LEU A 242 10.25 8.19 -1.43
C LEU A 242 11.75 7.98 -1.10
N ALA A 243 12.58 7.68 -2.10
CA ALA A 243 14.02 7.52 -1.93
C ALA A 243 14.70 8.83 -1.48
N ARG A 244 14.33 9.98 -2.04
CA ARG A 244 14.84 11.29 -1.60
C ARG A 244 14.43 11.61 -0.16
N TYR A 245 13.16 11.40 0.18
CA TYR A 245 12.62 11.63 1.51
C TYR A 245 13.36 10.82 2.59
N HIS A 246 13.72 9.58 2.29
CA HIS A 246 14.52 8.72 3.17
C HIS A 246 15.88 9.35 3.47
N ARG A 247 16.61 9.77 2.43
CA ARG A 247 17.93 10.38 2.56
C ARG A 247 17.89 11.71 3.31
N GLU A 248 16.90 12.55 3.04
CA GLU A 248 16.70 13.83 3.74
C GLU A 248 16.50 13.67 5.25
N ARG A 249 16.02 12.50 5.70
CA ARG A 249 15.81 12.19 7.12
C ARG A 249 16.95 11.43 7.77
N GLU A 250 17.93 11.00 6.99
CA GLU A 250 19.01 10.12 7.44
C GLU A 250 18.45 8.89 8.20
N ALA A 251 17.25 8.42 7.80
CA ALA A 251 16.57 7.34 8.48
C ALA A 251 17.28 6.00 8.22
N ALA A 252 17.29 5.11 9.20
CA ALA A 252 17.71 3.73 8.97
C ALA A 252 16.70 2.99 8.08
N ALA A 253 15.42 3.26 8.31
CA ALA A 253 14.34 2.74 7.49
C ALA A 253 13.29 3.81 7.23
N THR A 254 12.76 3.85 6.00
CA THR A 254 11.54 4.59 5.66
C THR A 254 10.48 3.61 5.19
N ILE A 255 9.29 3.67 5.79
CA ILE A 255 8.14 2.85 5.42
C ILE A 255 7.15 3.72 4.65
N ALA A 256 6.79 3.33 3.43
CA ALA A 256 5.66 3.94 2.75
C ALA A 256 4.36 3.53 3.46
N THR A 257 3.57 4.51 3.89
CA THR A 257 2.33 4.29 4.62
C THR A 257 1.12 4.79 3.83
N HIS A 258 0.06 4.00 3.82
CA HIS A 258 -1.21 4.34 3.18
C HIS A 258 -2.30 4.55 4.24
N ASP A 259 -3.13 5.58 4.07
CA ASP A 259 -4.28 5.84 4.93
C ASP A 259 -5.42 4.86 4.58
N GLN A 260 -5.53 3.74 5.31
CA GLN A 260 -6.58 2.76 5.07
C GLN A 260 -7.86 3.13 5.84
N PRO A 261 -9.01 3.29 5.15
CA PRO A 261 -10.28 3.47 5.84
C PRO A 261 -10.70 2.15 6.50
N PHE A 262 -10.79 2.16 7.82
CA PHE A 262 -11.27 1.05 8.62
C PHE A 262 -12.71 1.33 9.10
N PRO A 263 -13.73 0.76 8.43
CA PRO A 263 -15.11 0.92 8.86
C PRO A 263 -15.38 0.10 10.11
N ILE A 264 -15.80 0.76 11.18
CA ILE A 264 -16.30 0.08 12.38
C ILE A 264 -17.79 -0.20 12.14
N PRO A 265 -18.26 -1.46 12.16
CA PRO A 265 -19.67 -1.78 11.86
C PRO A 265 -20.62 -1.53 13.05
N PHE A 266 -20.14 -0.86 14.09
CA PHE A 266 -20.82 -0.60 15.35
C PHE A 266 -20.74 0.89 15.75
N GLY A 267 -21.52 1.28 16.74
CA GLY A 267 -21.35 2.56 17.42
C GLY A 267 -20.05 2.61 18.24
N MET A 268 -19.19 3.59 17.96
CA MET A 268 -17.97 3.86 18.72
C MET A 268 -18.22 4.96 19.75
N LEU A 269 -17.79 4.74 20.99
CA LEU A 269 -17.93 5.68 22.09
C LEU A 269 -16.57 6.29 22.44
N ASP A 270 -16.50 7.63 22.49
CA ASP A 270 -15.39 8.33 23.13
C ASP A 270 -15.75 8.52 24.61
N LEU A 271 -14.88 8.08 25.52
CA LEU A 271 -15.12 8.08 26.97
C LEU A 271 -14.15 9.01 27.70
N ALA A 272 -14.66 9.76 28.68
CA ALA A 272 -13.87 10.42 29.71
C ALA A 272 -14.15 9.72 31.05
N GLY A 273 -13.29 8.77 31.42
CA GLY A 273 -13.57 7.82 32.51
C GLY A 273 -14.75 6.92 32.16
N GLN A 274 -15.82 6.97 32.96
CA GLN A 274 -17.07 6.22 32.70
C GLN A 274 -18.15 7.06 31.98
N ARG A 275 -17.88 8.33 31.67
CA ARG A 275 -18.83 9.22 31.00
C ARG A 275 -18.64 9.16 29.48
N VAL A 276 -19.73 8.95 28.75
CA VAL A 276 -19.76 9.08 27.29
C VAL A 276 -19.65 10.57 26.91
N VAL A 277 -18.67 10.91 26.08
CA VAL A 277 -18.47 12.28 25.57
C VAL A 277 -18.75 12.41 24.07
N ALA A 278 -18.69 11.31 23.31
CA ALA A 278 -19.19 11.25 21.94
C ALA A 278 -19.71 9.84 21.59
N TYR A 279 -20.70 9.80 20.69
CA TYR A 279 -21.21 8.59 20.07
C TYR A 279 -21.07 8.74 18.56
N ARG A 280 -20.34 7.83 17.91
CA ARG A 280 -20.15 7.84 16.46
C ARG A 280 -20.74 6.56 15.90
N GLU A 281 -21.81 6.65 15.13
CA GLU A 281 -22.42 5.48 14.50
C GLU A 281 -21.63 5.08 13.24
N LYS A 282 -21.24 3.80 13.17
CA LYS A 282 -20.51 3.21 12.04
C LYS A 282 -19.38 4.09 11.48
N PRO A 283 -18.48 4.62 12.33
CA PRO A 283 -17.46 5.54 11.88
C PRO A 283 -16.46 4.82 10.97
N LYS A 284 -15.81 5.60 10.10
CA LYS A 284 -14.64 5.16 9.35
C LYS A 284 -13.41 5.79 9.98
N LEU A 285 -12.55 4.98 10.57
CA LEU A 285 -11.25 5.44 11.07
C LEU A 285 -10.24 5.46 9.92
N SER A 286 -9.34 6.43 9.91
CA SER A 286 -8.19 6.42 9.01
C SER A 286 -7.01 5.83 9.77
N VAL A 287 -6.53 4.66 9.35
CA VAL A 287 -5.42 3.97 9.99
C VAL A 287 -4.24 3.93 9.03
N PRO A 288 -3.06 4.48 9.39
CA PRO A 288 -1.87 4.35 8.56
C PRO A 288 -1.41 2.89 8.58
N VAL A 289 -1.32 2.27 7.40
CA VAL A 289 -0.82 0.90 7.23
C VAL A 289 0.44 0.92 6.36
N SER A 290 1.34 -0.04 6.57
CA SER A 290 2.47 -0.25 5.66
C SER A 290 1.95 -0.67 4.28
N SER A 291 2.32 0.05 3.23
CA SER A 291 1.96 -0.30 1.85
C SER A 291 2.92 -1.31 1.22
N GLY A 292 3.87 -1.87 1.96
CA GLY A 292 4.77 -2.91 1.44
C GLY A 292 5.84 -2.37 0.48
N THR A 293 6.18 -1.08 0.62
CA THR A 293 7.32 -0.44 -0.05
C THR A 293 8.18 0.23 1.01
N TYR A 294 9.50 0.04 0.93
CA TYR A 294 10.44 0.47 1.96
C TYR A 294 11.68 1.08 1.33
N VAL A 295 12.39 1.94 2.07
CA VAL A 295 13.78 2.29 1.78
C VAL A 295 14.61 2.01 3.01
N PHE A 296 15.67 1.21 2.87
CA PHE A 296 16.59 0.89 3.95
C PHE A 296 17.99 1.37 3.61
N ASN A 297 18.66 1.94 4.59
CA ASN A 297 20.09 2.23 4.48
C ASN A 297 20.93 1.03 4.92
N ARG A 298 22.26 1.18 4.80
CA ARG A 298 23.23 0.15 5.16
C ARG A 298 23.10 -0.31 6.62
N ARG A 299 22.83 0.59 7.57
CA ARG A 299 22.66 0.22 8.99
C ARG A 299 21.48 -0.72 9.20
N ALA A 300 20.38 -0.52 8.46
CA ALA A 300 19.24 -1.43 8.49
C ALA A 300 19.54 -2.75 7.77
N ILE A 301 20.21 -2.70 6.61
CA ILE A 301 20.60 -3.92 5.87
C ILE A 301 21.50 -4.82 6.73
N ASP A 302 22.50 -4.25 7.41
CA ASP A 302 23.50 -5.02 8.18
C ASP A 302 22.91 -5.69 9.43
N ARG A 303 21.69 -5.31 9.83
CA ARG A 303 20.93 -6.00 10.91
C ARG A 303 20.19 -7.24 10.43
N VAL A 304 20.04 -7.42 9.12
CA VAL A 304 19.37 -8.58 8.56
C VAL A 304 20.35 -9.77 8.52
N PRO A 305 20.08 -10.87 9.25
CA PRO A 305 21.00 -11.99 9.29
C PRO A 305 21.07 -12.70 7.94
N ALA A 306 22.27 -12.82 7.37
CA ALA A 306 22.49 -13.51 6.11
C ALA A 306 22.04 -14.98 6.16
N GLY A 307 21.39 -15.44 5.10
CA GLY A 307 20.98 -16.85 4.94
C GLY A 307 19.90 -17.32 5.93
N ARG A 308 19.26 -16.41 6.67
CA ARG A 308 18.20 -16.74 7.62
C ARG A 308 16.90 -16.05 7.26
N ARG A 309 15.79 -16.71 7.58
CA ARG A 309 14.47 -16.09 7.52
C ARG A 309 14.43 -14.87 8.42
N PHE A 310 14.11 -13.72 7.83
CA PHE A 310 13.93 -12.47 8.54
C PHE A 310 12.81 -11.65 7.89
N ASP A 311 12.00 -11.03 8.74
CA ASP A 311 10.78 -10.34 8.34
C ASP A 311 10.82 -8.87 8.72
N VAL A 312 10.12 -8.02 7.95
CA VAL A 312 10.13 -6.56 8.15
C VAL A 312 9.76 -6.16 9.60
N PRO A 313 8.73 -6.72 10.27
CA PRO A 313 8.42 -6.34 11.65
C PRO A 313 9.60 -6.55 12.61
N ALA A 314 10.33 -7.67 12.48
CA ALA A 314 11.50 -7.94 13.31
C ALA A 314 12.66 -6.98 13.04
N LEU A 315 12.85 -6.56 11.78
CA LEU A 315 13.82 -5.52 11.44
C LEU A 315 13.45 -4.17 12.08
N ILE A 316 12.19 -3.77 11.95
CA ILE A 316 11.72 -2.50 12.52
C ILE A 316 11.84 -2.51 14.05
N ASP A 317 11.43 -3.59 14.72
CA ASP A 317 11.60 -3.73 16.17
C ASP A 317 13.07 -3.63 16.58
N ALA A 318 13.98 -4.28 15.85
CA ALA A 318 15.41 -4.20 16.12
C ALA A 318 15.96 -2.78 15.95
N LEU A 319 15.54 -2.05 14.91
CA LEU A 319 15.94 -0.66 14.67
C LEU A 319 15.45 0.25 15.81
N LEU A 320 14.17 0.14 16.18
CA LEU A 320 13.59 0.94 17.26
C LEU A 320 14.26 0.66 18.61
N GLN A 321 14.58 -0.60 18.91
CA GLN A 321 15.29 -0.97 20.14
C GLN A 321 16.70 -0.37 20.24
N ALA A 322 17.30 -0.02 19.11
CA ALA A 322 18.62 0.58 19.05
C ALA A 322 18.59 2.07 18.79
N ASP A 323 17.42 2.71 18.96
CA ASP A 323 17.21 4.15 18.78
C ASP A 323 17.57 4.66 17.36
N ASP A 324 17.50 3.77 16.36
CA ASP A 324 17.62 4.16 14.96
C ASP A 324 16.34 4.85 14.48
N THR A 325 16.49 5.85 13.62
CA THR A 325 15.34 6.56 13.05
C THR A 325 14.59 5.67 12.05
N VAL A 326 13.33 5.37 12.35
CA VAL A 326 12.37 4.74 11.42
C VAL A 326 11.32 5.78 11.01
N ALA A 327 11.38 6.21 9.75
CA ALA A 327 10.50 7.25 9.21
C ALA A 327 9.25 6.65 8.54
N ALA A 328 8.11 7.33 8.67
CA ALA A 328 6.91 7.06 7.88
C ALA A 328 6.84 8.03 6.68
N TYR A 329 6.54 7.52 5.49
CA TYR A 329 6.25 8.31 4.29
C TYR A 329 4.77 8.15 3.90
N PRO A 330 3.89 9.10 4.28
CA PRO A 330 2.47 9.01 3.97
C PRO A 330 2.19 9.27 2.49
N HIS A 331 1.41 8.40 1.86
CA HIS A 331 0.92 8.59 0.49
C HIS A 331 -0.57 8.23 0.35
N ARG A 332 -1.20 8.80 -0.69
CA ARG A 332 -2.59 8.53 -1.10
C ARG A 332 -2.70 8.05 -2.54
N GLU A 333 -1.57 7.61 -3.08
CA GLU A 333 -1.47 7.08 -4.43
C GLU A 333 -2.18 5.72 -4.52
N PRO A 334 -2.87 5.42 -5.65
CA PRO A 334 -3.38 4.09 -5.96
C PRO A 334 -2.37 2.99 -5.62
N TRP A 335 -2.84 2.00 -4.87
CA TRP A 335 -2.05 0.92 -4.33
C TRP A 335 -2.92 -0.34 -4.20
N ILE A 336 -2.37 -1.49 -4.57
CA ILE A 336 -3.02 -2.79 -4.39
C ILE A 336 -1.98 -3.90 -4.24
N ASP A 337 -2.27 -4.86 -3.34
CA ASP A 337 -1.51 -6.10 -3.19
C ASP A 337 -2.25 -7.26 -3.90
N VAL A 338 -1.64 -7.77 -4.97
CA VAL A 338 -2.22 -8.78 -5.88
C VAL A 338 -1.89 -10.19 -5.39
N ASN A 339 -2.66 -10.67 -4.42
CA ASN A 339 -2.44 -11.97 -3.78
C ASN A 339 -3.38 -13.10 -4.23
N ASP A 340 -4.41 -12.79 -5.01
CA ASP A 340 -5.38 -13.75 -5.55
C ASP A 340 -6.03 -13.23 -6.85
N GLU A 341 -6.60 -14.13 -7.65
CA GLU A 341 -8.02 -14.06 -8.01
C GLU A 341 -8.68 -12.67 -8.19
N ALA A 342 -9.44 -12.32 -7.14
CA ALA A 342 -10.24 -11.13 -7.08
C ALA A 342 -9.38 -9.86 -7.03
N ALA A 343 -8.23 -9.91 -6.35
CA ALA A 343 -7.26 -8.83 -6.32
C ALA A 343 -6.69 -8.53 -7.71
N LEU A 344 -6.50 -9.55 -8.57
CA LEU A 344 -6.05 -9.36 -9.95
C LEU A 344 -7.08 -8.57 -10.77
N VAL A 345 -8.35 -8.96 -10.69
CA VAL A 345 -9.45 -8.23 -11.35
C VAL A 345 -9.57 -6.80 -10.81
N HIS A 346 -9.39 -6.61 -9.50
CA HIS A 346 -9.40 -5.27 -8.91
C HIS A 346 -8.21 -4.43 -9.37
N ALA A 347 -7.02 -5.04 -9.51
CA ALA A 347 -5.83 -4.37 -10.04
C ALA A 347 -6.08 -3.87 -11.47
N GLU A 348 -6.64 -4.68 -12.35
CA GLU A 348 -6.94 -4.25 -13.73
C GLU A 348 -7.85 -3.03 -13.76
N ARG A 349 -8.91 -3.01 -12.94
CA ARG A 349 -9.79 -1.84 -12.83
C ARG A 349 -9.05 -0.62 -12.29
N LEU A 350 -8.30 -0.79 -11.21
CA LEU A 350 -7.51 0.29 -10.60
C LEU A 350 -6.51 0.90 -11.60
N LEU A 351 -5.90 0.05 -12.43
CA LEU A 351 -4.97 0.47 -13.47
C LEU A 351 -5.65 1.27 -14.58
N VAL A 352 -6.79 0.78 -15.07
CA VAL A 352 -7.57 1.48 -16.11
C VAL A 352 -8.11 2.81 -15.60
N GLU A 353 -8.67 2.85 -14.40
CA GLU A 353 -9.27 4.05 -13.80
C GLU A 353 -8.24 5.16 -13.49
N ASN A 354 -6.98 4.79 -13.33
CA ASN A 354 -5.89 5.71 -12.97
C ASN A 354 -4.75 5.69 -14.00
N ALA A 355 -5.05 5.39 -15.27
CA ALA A 355 -4.05 5.15 -16.32
C ALA A 355 -3.00 6.27 -16.47
N ASP A 356 -3.39 7.52 -16.20
CA ASP A 356 -2.53 8.71 -16.23
C ASP A 356 -1.52 8.79 -15.07
N ARG A 357 -1.76 8.05 -13.99
CA ARG A 357 -0.94 8.05 -12.77
C ARG A 357 0.08 6.91 -12.72
N TRP A 358 -0.08 5.88 -13.56
CA TRP A 358 0.79 4.71 -13.49
C TRP A 358 2.13 4.95 -14.21
N PRO A 359 3.26 4.72 -13.53
CA PRO A 359 4.58 4.88 -14.14
C PRO A 359 4.82 3.80 -15.22
N GLY A 360 5.52 4.16 -16.29
CA GLY A 360 6.06 3.19 -17.24
C GLY A 360 5.08 2.54 -18.22
N ALA A 361 3.89 3.14 -18.41
CA ALA A 361 2.84 2.65 -19.32
C ALA A 361 2.53 1.16 -19.09
N ILE A 362 1.98 0.84 -17.92
CA ILE A 362 1.39 -0.48 -17.67
C ILE A 362 0.13 -0.68 -18.53
N ALA A 363 -0.48 0.42 -19.00
CA ALA A 363 -1.52 0.40 -20.00
C ALA A 363 -0.96 -0.22 -21.29
N ALA A 364 -1.41 -1.44 -21.58
CA ALA A 364 -1.02 -2.24 -22.72
C ALA A 364 -0.88 -1.41 -24.01
N GLU A 365 0.19 -1.67 -24.77
CA GLU A 365 0.02 -1.59 -26.22
C GLU A 365 -1.00 -2.67 -26.60
N PRO A 366 -2.18 -2.33 -27.14
CA PRO A 366 -3.15 -3.31 -27.55
C PRO A 366 -2.55 -4.15 -28.69
N GLY A 367 -2.04 -5.35 -28.38
CA GLY A 367 -1.47 -6.23 -29.39
C GLY A 367 -0.50 -7.33 -28.95
N ARG A 368 0.04 -7.32 -27.72
CA ARG A 368 0.89 -8.42 -27.22
C ARG A 368 0.17 -9.29 -26.19
N VAL A 369 -0.80 -10.07 -26.65
CA VAL A 369 -1.11 -11.35 -26.00
C VAL A 369 -0.31 -12.39 -26.77
N GLN A 370 0.79 -12.90 -26.18
CA GLN A 370 1.43 -14.10 -26.72
C GLN A 370 0.68 -15.36 -26.23
N PRO A 371 0.55 -16.39 -27.09
CA PRO A 371 -0.34 -17.54 -26.89
C PRO A 371 0.00 -18.43 -25.70
#